data_AF-A0A2X3DUI0-F1
#
_entry.id   AF-A0A2X3DUI0-F1
#
_cell.length_a   1.000
_cell.length_b   1.000
_cell.length_c   1.000
_cell.angle_alpha   90.00
_cell.angle_beta   90.00
_cell.angle_gamma   90.00
#
_symmetry.space_group_name_H-M   'P 1'
#
loop_
_entity.id
_entity.type
_entity.pdbx_description
1 polymer ?
#
loop_
_entity_poly.entity_id
_entity_poly.type
_entity_poly.pdbx_seq_one_letter_code
_entity_poly.pdbx_strand_id
1 'polypeptide(L)' 'MAGSDAAAIALLNQRVGDALLASGRANVGVTEHNGVTCLKLTLLNPVVTLDDVKVLLNLVERTAQELLAQ' A
#
# COMPACT_ATOMS: atom_id res chain seq x y z
N MET A 1 23.22 9.07 0.79
CA MET A 1 22.41 8.60 -0.36
C MET A 1 21.28 7.65 0.04
N ALA A 2 21.44 6.75 1.02
CA ALA A 2 20.35 5.86 1.48
C ALA A 2 19.08 6.56 2.05
N GLY A 3 19.19 7.78 2.57
CA GLY A 3 18.03 8.52 3.10
C GLY A 3 17.05 9.05 2.04
N SER A 4 17.51 9.25 0.79
CA SER A 4 16.65 9.72 -0.31
C SER A 4 15.70 8.62 -0.79
N ASP A 5 16.20 7.39 -0.88
CA ASP A 5 15.42 6.24 -1.35
C ASP A 5 14.36 5.83 -0.33
N ALA A 6 14.71 5.84 0.97
CA ALA A 6 13.78 5.56 2.04
C ALA A 6 12.62 6.59 2.09
N ALA A 7 12.92 7.88 1.90
CA ALA A 7 11.90 8.92 1.85
C ALA A 7 10.99 8.77 0.61
N ALA A 8 11.56 8.43 -0.54
CA ALA A 8 10.78 8.16 -1.76
C ALA A 8 9.86 6.95 -1.59
N ILE A 9 10.35 5.86 -0.99
CA ILE A 9 9.55 4.67 -0.69
C ILE A 9 8.44 5.00 0.31
N ALA A 10 8.76 5.75 1.38
CA ALA A 10 7.77 6.17 2.37
C ALA A 10 6.65 6.99 1.74
N LEU A 11 7.00 7.95 0.89
CA LEU A 11 6.02 8.77 0.16
C LEU A 11 5.19 7.94 -0.82
N LEU A 12 5.80 6.99 -1.53
CA LEU A 12 5.07 6.09 -2.43
C LEU A 12 4.05 5.25 -1.65
N ASN A 13 4.44 4.65 -0.53
CA ASN A 13 3.54 3.87 0.33
C ASN A 13 2.36 4.71 0.83
N GLN A 14 2.62 5.95 1.25
CA GLN A 14 1.54 6.87 1.65
C GLN A 14 0.57 7.12 0.49
N ARG A 15 1.07 7.49 -0.69
CA ARG A 15 0.25 7.78 -1.88
C ARG A 15 -0.58 6.57 -2.32
N VAL A 16 -0.05 5.36 -2.24
CA VAL A 16 -0.78 4.13 -2.59
C VAL A 16 -1.96 3.92 -1.64
N GLY A 17 -1.75 4.06 -0.33
CA GLY A 17 -2.84 3.95 0.65
C GLY A 17 -3.94 4.97 0.41
N ASP A 18 -3.56 6.23 0.20
CA ASP A 18 -4.50 7.33 -0.05
C ASP A 18 -5.29 7.13 -1.35
N ALA A 19 -4.62 6.72 -2.44
CA ALA A 19 -5.27 6.48 -3.73
C ALA A 19 -6.26 5.30 -3.68
N LEU A 20 -5.90 4.22 -3.00
CA LEU A 20 -6.79 3.06 -2.83
C LEU A 20 -8.02 3.44 -2.00
N LEU A 21 -7.82 4.15 -0.89
CA LEU A 21 -8.90 4.62 -0.03
C LEU A 21 -9.84 5.58 -0.77
N ALA A 22 -9.28 6.58 -1.46
CA ALA A 22 -10.05 7.55 -2.24
C ALA A 22 -10.85 6.91 -3.38
N SER A 23 -10.30 5.86 -4.01
CA SER A 23 -10.99 5.11 -5.06
C SER A 23 -12.08 4.16 -4.55
N GLY A 24 -12.13 3.89 -3.24
CA GLY A 24 -13.03 2.88 -2.65
C GLY A 24 -12.69 1.43 -3.01
N ARG A 25 -11.58 1.19 -3.74
CA ARG A 25 -11.18 -0.17 -4.18
C ARG A 25 -10.63 -1.04 -3.06
N ALA A 26 -9.99 -0.43 -2.06
CA ALA A 26 -9.44 -1.13 -0.91
C ALA A 26 -9.17 -0.17 0.26
N ASN A 27 -9.11 -0.71 1.48
CA ASN A 27 -8.61 -0.01 2.66
C ASN A 27 -7.31 -0.68 3.12
N VAL A 28 -6.18 0.01 2.98
CA VAL A 28 -4.87 -0.43 3.44
C VAL A 28 -4.34 0.63 4.40
N GLY A 29 -3.95 0.21 5.60
CA GLY A 29 -3.39 1.13 6.59
C GLY A 29 -1.94 1.51 6.27
N VAL A 30 -1.47 2.60 6.87
CA VAL A 30 -0.04 2.93 6.92
C VAL A 30 0.47 2.77 8.35
N THR A 31 1.75 2.45 8.49
CA THR A 31 2.46 2.38 9.76
C THR A 31 3.92 2.74 9.55
N GLU A 32 4.66 3.02 10.62
CA GLU A 32 6.11 3.11 10.56
C GLU A 32 6.74 1.77 10.96
N HIS A 33 7.76 1.34 10.22
CA HIS A 33 8.63 0.23 10.59
C HIS A 33 10.09 0.60 10.27
N ASN A 34 10.97 0.55 11.27
CA ASN A 34 12.38 0.96 11.15
C ASN A 34 12.56 2.38 10.56
N GLY A 35 11.71 3.33 10.94
CA GLY A 35 11.77 4.71 10.45
C GLY A 35 11.28 4.91 9.01
N VAL A 36 10.66 3.90 8.39
CA VAL A 36 10.10 3.99 7.04
C VAL A 36 8.59 3.76 7.08
N THR A 37 7.83 4.60 6.36
CA THR A 37 6.39 4.38 6.17
C THR A 37 6.17 3.13 5.33
N CYS A 38 5.40 2.19 5.87
CA CYS A 38 5.03 0.94 5.24
C CYS A 38 3.51 0.81 5.16
N LEU A 39 3.05 0.04 4.17
CA LEU A 39 1.66 -0.41 4.11
C LEU A 39 1.41 -1.55 5.12
N LYS A 40 0.21 -1.58 5.68
CA LYS A 40 -0.24 -2.57 6.66
C LYS A 40 -1.61 -3.11 6.29
N LEU A 41 -1.76 -4.42 6.40
CA LEU A 41 -3.04 -5.12 6.26
C LEU A 41 -3.52 -5.65 7.63
N THR A 42 -4.81 -5.56 7.90
CA THR A 42 -5.44 -6.14 9.08
C THR A 42 -6.61 -7.01 8.62
N LEU A 43 -6.44 -8.33 8.73
CA LEU A 43 -7.43 -9.32 8.30
C LEU A 43 -8.24 -9.79 9.51
N LEU A 44 -9.47 -9.31 9.60
CA LEU A 44 -10.41 -9.67 10.66
C LEU A 44 -11.71 -10.28 10.13
N ASN A 45 -11.91 -10.23 8.82
CA ASN A 45 -13.11 -10.79 8.19
C ASN A 45 -12.93 -12.31 7.99
N PRO A 46 -13.72 -13.16 8.68
CA PRO A 46 -13.52 -14.61 8.68
C PRO A 46 -13.90 -15.30 7.36
N VAL A 47 -14.54 -14.59 6.43
CA VAL A 47 -14.88 -15.14 5.09
C VAL A 47 -13.86 -14.77 4.01
N VAL A 48 -12.83 -13.97 4.35
CA VAL A 48 -11.77 -13.63 3.40
C VAL A 48 -11.02 -14.89 2.99
N THR A 49 -10.86 -15.07 1.69
CA THR A 49 -10.08 -16.16 1.10
C THR A 49 -8.67 -15.70 0.75
N LEU A 50 -7.80 -16.66 0.45
CA LEU A 50 -6.46 -16.37 -0.06
C LEU A 50 -6.53 -15.60 -1.40
N ASP A 51 -7.52 -15.88 -2.24
CA ASP A 51 -7.66 -15.22 -3.53
C ASP A 51 -8.04 -13.75 -3.40
N ASP A 52 -8.85 -13.38 -2.40
CA ASP A 52 -9.15 -11.98 -2.07
C ASP A 52 -7.87 -11.22 -1.68
N VAL A 53 -6.99 -11.87 -0.89
CA VAL A 53 -5.70 -11.28 -0.50
C VAL A 53 -4.80 -11.07 -1.73
N LYS A 54 -4.76 -12.04 -2.66
CA LYS A 54 -4.00 -11.87 -3.92
C LYS A 54 -4.53 -10.72 -4.75
N VAL A 55 -5.86 -10.59 -4.87
CA VAL A 55 -6.49 -9.47 -5.58
C VAL A 55 -6.09 -8.14 -4.95
N LEU A 56 -6.12 -8.04 -3.62
CA LEU A 56 -5.70 -6.84 -2.90
C LEU A 56 -4.21 -6.50 -3.14
N LEU A 57 -3.31 -7.48 -3.05
CA LEU A 57 -1.88 -7.25 -3.30
C LEU A 57 -1.61 -6.81 -4.75
N ASN A 58 -2.32 -7.40 -5.73
CA ASN A 58 -2.25 -6.96 -7.12
C ASN A 58 -2.76 -5.52 -7.30
N LEU A 59 -3.82 -5.11 -6.57
CA LEU A 59 -4.31 -3.73 -6.60
C LEU A 59 -3.28 -2.74 -6.03
N VAL A 60 -2.60 -3.11 -4.93
CA VAL A 60 -1.51 -2.32 -4.35
C VAL A 60 -0.37 -2.14 -5.36
N GLU A 61 0.10 -3.23 -5.97
CA GLU A 61 1.18 -3.18 -6.96
C GLU A 61 0.82 -2.32 -8.17
N ARG A 62 -0.36 -2.54 -8.77
CA ARG A 62 -0.82 -1.76 -9.93
C ARG A 62 -0.95 -0.28 -9.60
N THR A 63 -1.51 0.07 -8.44
CA THR A 63 -1.64 1.47 -8.02
C THR A 63 -0.27 2.12 -7.84
N ALA A 64 0.72 1.40 -7.30
CA ALA A 64 2.08 1.91 -7.20
C ALA A 64 2.71 2.15 -8.58
N GLN A 65 2.54 1.24 -9.52
CA GLN A 65 3.02 1.39 -10.90
C GLN A 65 2.36 2.59 -11.61
N GLU A 66 1.05 2.76 -11.46
CA GLU A 66 0.31 3.92 -12.00
C GLU A 66 0.83 5.25 -11.43
N LEU A 67 1.12 5.30 -10.12
CA LEU A 67 1.62 6.50 -9.44
C LEU A 67 3.09 6.84 -9.78
N LEU A 68 3.88 5.84 -10.17
CA LEU A 68 5.26 6.01 -10.63
C LEU A 68 5.35 6.43 -12.11
N ALA A 69 4.32 6.16 -12.90
CA ALA A 69 4.22 6.56 -14.30
C ALA A 69 3.71 8.00 -14.51
N GLN A 70 3.31 8.67 -13.42
CA GLN A 70 2.87 10.08 -13.37
C GLN A 70 4.05 11.01 -13.07
#